data_AF-A0A7V5V885-F1
#
_entry.id   AF-A0A7V5V885-F1
#
_cell.length_a   1.000
_cell.length_b   1.000
_cell.length_c   1.000
_cell.angle_alpha   90.00
_cell.angle_beta   90.00
_cell.angle_gamma   90.00
#
_symmetry.space_group_name_H-M   'P 1'
#
loop_
_entity.id
_entity.type
_entity.pdbx_description
1 polymer ?
#
loop_
_entity_poly.entity_id
_entity_poly.type
_entity_poly.pdbx_seq_one_letter_code
_entity_poly.pdbx_strand_id
1 'polypeptide(L)'
;MKNGLLRFAAVVAAAAVMWGGAAVCRAAGPRVVLLDPKVHGDGAGSLAAAVADMLVTRVSAKGAEVVRRTGEDVADAAAALDSAGAAALVKWSISVFGDDVSIDISVYRRGGGAPRGVYASMKRAELIPAMESLAARLASEGLGLAVPGTPGGGAAAPAPAPAPAPAPPGPAKTPGGADEAAAAPPSPVDPLGPETVLWKGEGIEPADAAMGDVDGDGSDEIVVVEYDKVHLFKHDGRAMKLVATVDGEDGSFAVTVADINRNGRAEVFVSAYAEYVKSYVLEWNGDTLVKTADRLDWFFRAVDVPRRGLRLFGQKTDFHGMRTGYVHEIAWSGSGYVRGGRAGLPPRTDLFSFAYMEDDEGRLVTLVRNSDTLSIDVYDEEGKRLLAGSKKYGGTLNYYTGDYGTDATDSIEALEEQIRGGPLWIRVPQKIQWLGGPYALVARNKRGPLDIFKKHSGFKSSELVLLHWDGIGLREVYTTPELPAYTVSVMAGDVDGDGRTEAVALGADGLEALWGGVRSYLTGFAVRY
;
A
#
# COMPACT_ATOMS: atom_id res chain seq x y z
N MET A 1 -43.21 -9.38 60.25
CA MET A 1 -42.46 -10.37 59.45
C MET A 1 -42.19 -9.84 58.02
N LYS A 2 -42.08 -8.53 57.74
CA LYS A 2 -40.88 -7.69 57.82
C LYS A 2 -39.68 -8.37 58.49
N ASN A 3 -38.70 -8.83 57.69
CA ASN A 3 -37.28 -9.12 58.00
C ASN A 3 -36.62 -10.18 57.08
N GLY A 4 -37.24 -10.57 55.95
CA GLY A 4 -36.63 -11.50 54.98
C GLY A 4 -36.02 -10.86 53.72
N LEU A 5 -36.44 -9.65 53.35
CA LEU A 5 -36.10 -9.08 52.03
C LEU A 5 -34.92 -8.09 52.03
N LEU A 6 -34.35 -7.75 53.19
CA LEU A 6 -33.30 -6.71 53.28
C LEU A 6 -31.86 -7.24 53.21
N ARG A 7 -31.63 -8.55 53.16
CA ARG A 7 -30.26 -9.11 53.14
C ARG A 7 -29.73 -9.53 51.76
N PHE A 8 -30.55 -9.51 50.71
CA PHE A 8 -30.08 -9.81 49.34
C PHE A 8 -29.72 -8.55 48.52
N ALA A 9 -30.16 -7.36 48.95
CA ALA A 9 -29.82 -6.10 48.27
C ALA A 9 -28.46 -5.51 48.69
N ALA A 10 -27.89 -5.94 49.81
CA ALA A 10 -26.66 -5.35 50.35
C ALA A 10 -25.36 -5.94 49.76
N VAL A 11 -25.40 -7.12 49.13
CA VAL A 11 -24.20 -7.73 48.51
C VAL A 11 -24.03 -7.30 47.04
N VAL A 12 -25.10 -6.88 46.36
CA VAL A 12 -25.01 -6.36 44.99
C VAL A 12 -24.60 -4.87 44.96
N ALA A 13 -24.84 -4.11 46.03
CA ALA A 13 -24.44 -2.70 46.10
C ALA A 13 -22.95 -2.45 46.41
N ALA A 14 -22.20 -3.47 46.87
CA ALA A 14 -20.76 -3.35 47.13
C ALA A 14 -19.87 -3.68 45.91
N ALA A 15 -20.43 -4.26 44.83
CA ALA A 15 -19.68 -4.56 43.61
C ALA A 15 -19.82 -3.47 42.52
N ALA A 16 -20.70 -2.48 42.71
CA ALA A 16 -20.94 -1.40 41.74
C ALA A 16 -20.12 -0.12 42.01
N VAL A 17 -19.28 -0.08 43.06
CA VAL A 17 -18.48 1.12 43.42
C VAL A 17 -17.05 1.06 42.88
N MET A 18 -16.63 -0.03 42.23
CA MET A 18 -15.27 -0.13 41.65
C MET A 18 -15.17 0.11 40.14
N TRP A 19 -16.28 0.36 39.43
CA TRP A 19 -16.29 0.71 37.99
C TRP A 19 -16.95 2.07 37.73
N GLY A 20 -16.52 3.09 38.48
CA GLY A 20 -16.71 4.48 38.08
C GLY A 20 -15.56 4.89 37.15
N GLY A 21 -15.72 4.66 35.85
CA GLY A 21 -14.81 5.21 34.85
C GLY A 21 -14.78 6.74 34.99
N ALA A 22 -13.60 7.29 35.28
CA ALA A 22 -13.39 8.73 35.20
C ALA A 22 -13.66 9.19 33.76
N ALA A 23 -14.81 9.80 33.54
CA ALA A 23 -15.00 10.65 32.38
C ALA A 23 -14.02 11.82 32.50
N VAL A 24 -12.92 11.75 31.76
CA VAL A 24 -12.02 12.89 31.59
C VAL A 24 -12.78 13.92 30.75
N CYS A 25 -13.44 14.88 31.41
CA CYS A 25 -13.84 16.13 30.77
C CYS A 25 -12.55 16.86 30.35
N ARG A 26 -12.17 16.74 29.08
CA ARG A 26 -11.11 17.57 28.49
C ARG A 26 -11.64 18.99 28.43
N ALA A 27 -11.04 19.91 29.18
CA ALA A 27 -11.38 21.33 29.11
C ALA A 27 -11.28 21.81 27.65
N ALA A 28 -12.30 22.52 27.17
CA ALA A 28 -12.31 23.08 25.83
C ALA A 28 -11.13 24.04 25.64
N GLY A 29 -10.38 23.84 24.56
CA GLY A 29 -9.22 24.66 24.21
C GLY A 29 -9.59 26.12 23.92
N PRO A 30 -8.61 27.05 23.84
CA PRO A 30 -8.91 28.42 23.43
C PRO A 30 -9.47 28.44 22.01
N ARG A 31 -10.58 29.18 21.83
CA ARG A 31 -11.21 29.36 20.53
C ARG A 31 -10.39 30.29 19.65
N VAL A 32 -10.05 29.86 18.45
CA VAL A 32 -9.21 30.56 17.48
C VAL A 32 -9.99 30.74 16.19
N VAL A 33 -10.03 31.96 15.67
CA VAL A 33 -10.65 32.25 14.37
C VAL A 33 -9.58 32.30 13.30
N LEU A 34 -9.71 31.48 12.26
CA LEU A 34 -8.85 31.50 11.07
C LEU A 34 -9.61 32.18 9.93
N LEU A 35 -9.09 33.31 9.44
CA LEU A 35 -9.65 33.99 8.27
C LEU A 35 -9.26 33.29 6.97
N ASP A 36 -9.96 33.61 5.88
CA ASP A 36 -9.53 33.17 4.56
C ASP A 36 -8.18 33.81 4.19
N PRO A 37 -7.33 33.08 3.44
CA PRO A 37 -6.00 33.58 3.08
C PRO A 37 -6.07 34.68 2.03
N LYS A 38 -5.15 35.64 2.11
CA LYS A 38 -4.77 36.41 0.91
C LYS A 38 -3.90 35.53 0.01
N VAL A 39 -4.24 35.44 -1.27
CA VAL A 39 -3.62 34.52 -2.22
C VAL A 39 -2.82 35.31 -3.26
N HIS A 40 -1.55 34.94 -3.46
CA HIS A 40 -0.66 35.55 -4.46
C HIS A 40 -0.02 34.48 -5.35
N GLY A 41 -0.06 34.68 -6.67
CA GLY A 41 0.54 33.79 -7.67
C GLY A 41 -0.42 32.75 -8.28
N ASP A 42 -0.03 32.20 -9.42
CA ASP A 42 -0.85 31.27 -10.20
C ASP A 42 -0.94 29.88 -9.54
N GLY A 43 -2.13 29.29 -9.51
CA GLY A 43 -2.39 28.00 -8.86
C GLY A 43 -2.37 28.03 -7.32
N ALA A 44 -2.28 29.21 -6.71
CA ALA A 44 -2.24 29.37 -5.26
C ALA A 44 -3.62 29.20 -4.59
N GLY A 45 -4.74 29.40 -5.30
CA GLY A 45 -6.09 29.35 -4.71
C GLY A 45 -6.51 27.96 -4.19
N SER A 46 -6.31 26.90 -4.97
CA SER A 46 -6.58 25.52 -4.54
C SER A 46 -5.61 25.08 -3.43
N LEU A 47 -4.36 25.53 -3.50
CA LEU A 47 -3.35 25.29 -2.46
C LEU A 47 -3.73 25.98 -1.14
N ALA A 48 -4.26 27.19 -1.21
CA ALA A 48 -4.67 27.96 -0.04
C ALA A 48 -5.79 27.27 0.74
N ALA A 49 -6.77 26.68 0.05
CA ALA A 49 -7.80 25.89 0.71
C ALA A 49 -7.22 24.69 1.48
N ALA A 50 -6.30 23.95 0.85
CA ALA A 50 -5.63 22.80 1.47
C ALA A 50 -4.78 23.21 2.70
N VAL A 51 -4.01 24.29 2.60
CA VAL A 51 -3.20 24.81 3.70
C VAL A 51 -4.08 25.26 4.87
N ALA A 52 -5.21 25.92 4.59
CA ALA A 52 -6.17 26.34 5.61
C ALA A 52 -6.68 25.15 6.42
N ASP A 53 -7.07 24.07 5.74
CA ASP A 53 -7.63 22.87 6.38
C ASP A 53 -6.56 22.12 7.18
N MET A 54 -5.31 22.10 6.70
CA MET A 54 -4.17 21.57 7.46
C MET A 54 -3.91 22.39 8.73
N LEU A 55 -3.96 23.72 8.66
CA LEU A 55 -3.81 24.58 9.84
C LEU A 55 -4.91 24.33 10.86
N VAL A 56 -6.18 24.28 10.44
CA VAL A 56 -7.32 23.96 11.31
C VAL A 56 -7.09 22.63 12.03
N THR A 57 -6.74 21.59 11.27
CA THR A 57 -6.58 20.24 11.82
C THR A 57 -5.41 20.16 12.79
N ARG A 58 -4.23 20.59 12.36
CA ARG A 58 -2.99 20.42 13.13
C ARG A 58 -2.95 21.31 14.36
N VAL A 59 -3.45 22.54 14.29
CA VAL A 59 -3.53 23.45 15.44
C VAL A 59 -4.60 22.97 16.43
N SER A 60 -5.73 22.44 15.94
CA SER A 60 -6.74 21.83 16.83
C SER A 60 -6.22 20.60 17.56
N ALA A 61 -5.40 19.78 16.89
CA ALA A 61 -4.72 18.65 17.52
C ALA A 61 -3.77 19.05 18.65
N LYS A 62 -3.27 20.30 18.65
CA LYS A 62 -2.46 20.87 19.76
C LYS A 62 -3.32 21.52 20.86
N GLY A 63 -4.65 21.37 20.80
CA GLY A 63 -5.56 21.77 21.87
C GLY A 63 -6.22 23.14 21.70
N ALA A 64 -6.25 23.71 20.49
CA ALA A 64 -7.11 24.85 20.17
C ALA A 64 -8.47 24.39 19.61
N GLU A 65 -9.49 25.26 19.67
CA GLU A 65 -10.71 25.10 18.88
C GLU A 65 -10.66 26.08 17.70
N VAL A 66 -10.31 25.60 16.51
CA VAL A 66 -10.12 26.48 15.34
C VAL A 66 -11.41 26.55 14.51
N VAL A 67 -11.92 27.77 14.30
CA VAL A 67 -13.11 28.04 13.49
C VAL A 67 -12.72 28.88 12.27
N ARG A 68 -13.06 28.41 11.07
CA ARG A 68 -12.88 29.19 9.84
C ARG A 68 -13.96 30.26 9.72
N ARG A 69 -13.57 31.45 9.28
CA ARG A 69 -14.49 32.55 9.00
C ARG A 69 -14.21 33.12 7.62
N THR A 70 -15.26 33.30 6.84
CA THR A 70 -15.20 33.84 5.48
C THR A 70 -14.74 35.29 5.49
N GLY A 71 -13.82 35.63 4.59
CA GLY A 71 -13.26 36.97 4.42
C GLY A 71 -11.78 37.06 4.82
N GLU A 72 -11.00 37.80 4.03
CA GLU A 72 -9.52 37.82 4.11
C GLU A 72 -8.96 38.84 5.11
N ASP A 73 -9.81 39.74 5.61
CA ASP A 73 -9.39 40.81 6.50
C ASP A 73 -10.52 41.26 7.43
N VAL A 74 -10.14 41.89 8.54
CA VAL A 74 -11.07 42.58 9.44
C VAL A 74 -10.52 43.98 9.76
N ALA A 75 -11.40 44.98 9.67
CA ALA A 75 -11.05 46.38 9.90
C ALA A 75 -10.57 46.63 11.35
N ASP A 76 -11.19 45.96 12.32
CA ASP A 76 -10.78 45.98 13.73
C ASP A 76 -10.69 44.55 14.27
N ALA A 77 -9.47 44.09 14.54
CA ALA A 77 -9.19 42.75 15.06
C ALA A 77 -9.71 42.55 16.49
N ALA A 78 -9.75 43.58 17.33
CA ALA A 78 -10.24 43.49 18.70
C ALA A 78 -11.76 43.28 18.72
N ALA A 79 -12.50 44.08 17.94
CA ALA A 79 -13.95 43.91 17.78
C ALA A 79 -14.31 42.55 17.16
N ALA A 80 -13.50 42.05 16.20
CA ALA A 80 -13.70 40.73 15.60
C ALA A 80 -13.46 39.58 16.61
N LEU A 81 -12.48 39.71 17.50
CA LEU A 81 -12.22 38.76 18.59
C LEU A 81 -13.38 38.74 19.60
N ASP A 82 -13.88 39.91 19.98
CA ASP A 82 -14.96 40.03 20.97
C ASP A 82 -16.29 39.49 20.45
N SER A 83 -16.67 39.85 19.21
CA SER A 83 -17.89 39.34 18.57
C SER A 83 -17.88 37.82 18.36
N ALA A 84 -16.72 37.23 18.08
CA ALA A 84 -16.57 35.79 17.91
C ALA A 84 -16.39 35.02 19.23
N GLY A 85 -16.27 35.72 20.37
CA GLY A 85 -15.90 35.11 21.64
C GLY A 85 -14.56 34.36 21.58
N ALA A 86 -13.65 34.78 20.70
CA ALA A 86 -12.41 34.07 20.40
C ALA A 86 -11.25 34.58 21.26
N ALA A 87 -10.35 33.67 21.62
CA ALA A 87 -9.10 33.98 22.31
C ALA A 87 -8.03 34.51 21.35
N ALA A 88 -8.07 34.10 20.08
CA ALA A 88 -7.15 34.57 19.04
C ALA A 88 -7.79 34.62 17.64
N LEU A 89 -7.23 35.46 16.77
CA LEU A 89 -7.61 35.67 15.38
C LEU A 89 -6.36 35.56 14.53
N VAL A 90 -6.42 34.77 13.46
CA VAL A 90 -5.30 34.45 12.58
C VAL A 90 -5.59 35.04 11.20
N LYS A 91 -4.79 36.03 10.80
CA LYS A 91 -4.69 36.54 9.44
C LYS A 91 -3.52 35.84 8.75
N TRP A 92 -3.65 35.48 7.48
CA TRP A 92 -2.55 34.83 6.78
C TRP A 92 -2.61 35.03 5.28
N SER A 93 -1.47 34.83 4.63
CA SER A 93 -1.34 34.85 3.18
C SER A 93 -0.50 33.68 2.70
N ILE A 94 -0.76 33.27 1.46
CA ILE A 94 0.06 32.29 0.75
C ILE A 94 0.51 32.90 -0.57
N SER A 95 1.81 32.78 -0.85
CA SER A 95 2.41 33.20 -2.10
C SER A 95 3.06 31.99 -2.78
N VAL A 96 2.76 31.81 -4.07
CA VAL A 96 3.30 30.72 -4.88
C VAL A 96 4.04 31.30 -6.07
N PHE A 97 5.31 30.95 -6.20
CA PHE A 97 6.15 31.34 -7.34
C PHE A 97 6.85 30.09 -7.89
N GLY A 98 6.32 29.53 -8.98
CA GLY A 98 6.78 28.23 -9.49
C GLY A 98 6.58 27.12 -8.45
N ASP A 99 7.70 26.53 -8.03
CA ASP A 99 7.73 25.48 -7.01
C ASP A 99 7.90 25.99 -5.57
N ASP A 100 8.12 27.29 -5.39
CA ASP A 100 8.30 27.89 -4.07
C ASP A 100 6.96 28.35 -3.48
N VAL A 101 6.72 27.99 -2.23
CA VAL A 101 5.53 28.33 -1.45
C VAL A 101 5.95 29.07 -0.19
N SER A 102 5.45 30.30 -0.02
CA SER A 102 5.62 31.10 1.20
C SER A 102 4.28 31.27 1.90
N ILE A 103 4.27 31.09 3.22
CA ILE A 103 3.11 31.29 4.09
C ILE A 103 3.48 32.26 5.19
N ASP A 104 2.70 33.34 5.31
CA ASP A 104 2.87 34.38 6.30
C ASP A 104 1.63 34.45 7.18
N ILE A 105 1.79 34.34 8.49
CA ILE A 105 0.70 34.27 9.47
C ILE A 105 0.88 35.37 10.52
N SER A 106 -0.18 36.11 10.81
CA SER A 106 -0.27 37.12 11.87
C SER A 106 -1.36 36.77 12.87
N VAL A 107 -0.99 36.61 14.14
CA VAL A 107 -1.90 36.23 15.22
C VAL A 107 -2.19 37.40 16.15
N TYR A 108 -3.46 37.74 16.29
CA TYR A 108 -3.99 38.74 17.22
C TYR A 108 -4.63 38.03 18.41
N ARG A 109 -4.28 38.40 19.64
CA ARG A 109 -4.84 37.78 20.85
C ARG A 109 -5.73 38.74 21.63
N ARG A 110 -6.69 38.17 22.36
CA ARG A 110 -7.54 38.91 23.29
C ARG A 110 -6.70 39.43 24.47
N GLY A 111 -6.83 40.72 24.80
CA GLY A 111 -6.04 41.39 25.84
C GLY A 111 -5.08 42.49 25.34
N GLY A 112 -4.95 42.66 24.01
CA GLY A 112 -4.17 43.74 23.40
C GLY A 112 -2.66 43.45 23.29
N GLY A 113 -2.00 44.09 22.31
CA GLY A 113 -0.58 43.91 21.96
C GLY A 113 -0.34 43.88 20.44
N ALA A 114 0.92 44.02 20.02
CA ALA A 114 1.29 43.86 18.60
C ALA A 114 1.03 42.41 18.13
N PRO A 115 0.57 42.20 16.88
CA PRO A 115 0.34 40.85 16.36
C PRO A 115 1.65 40.06 16.31
N ARG A 116 1.56 38.75 16.58
CA ARG A 116 2.71 37.85 16.46
C ARG A 116 2.77 37.23 15.08
N GLY A 117 3.91 37.39 14.41
CA GLY A 117 4.17 36.80 13.10
C GLY A 117 4.74 35.40 13.20
N VAL A 118 4.23 34.47 12.38
CA VAL A 118 4.82 33.16 12.11
C VAL A 118 4.89 33.00 10.60
N TYR A 119 6.06 32.61 10.08
CA TYR A 119 6.25 32.45 8.64
C TYR A 119 6.92 31.11 8.34
N ALA A 120 6.71 30.62 7.12
CA ALA A 120 7.40 29.48 6.55
C ALA A 120 7.55 29.65 5.04
N SER A 121 8.70 29.25 4.51
CA SER A 121 8.98 29.15 3.07
C SER A 121 9.50 27.75 2.77
N MET A 122 9.00 27.12 1.72
CA MET A 122 9.29 25.72 1.38
C MET A 122 9.07 25.45 -0.09
N LYS A 123 9.57 24.31 -0.58
CA LYS A 123 9.16 23.78 -1.88
C LYS A 123 7.76 23.16 -1.81
N ARG A 124 7.02 23.16 -2.90
CA ARG A 124 5.68 22.57 -2.99
C ARG A 124 5.65 21.09 -2.55
N ALA A 125 6.69 20.34 -2.90
CA ALA A 125 6.86 18.94 -2.48
C ALA A 125 7.04 18.77 -0.97
N GLU A 126 7.55 19.80 -0.28
CA GLU A 126 7.85 19.81 1.15
C GLU A 126 6.74 20.47 1.99
N LEU A 127 5.65 20.90 1.36
CA LEU A 127 4.55 21.59 2.03
C LEU A 127 4.00 20.77 3.20
N ILE A 128 3.68 19.49 2.97
CA ILE A 128 3.06 18.61 3.97
C ILE A 128 3.94 18.42 5.22
N PRO A 129 5.25 18.10 5.11
CA PRO A 129 6.12 18.03 6.29
C PRO A 129 6.34 19.40 6.94
N ALA A 130 6.48 20.47 6.17
CA ALA A 130 6.65 21.83 6.70
C ALA A 130 5.43 22.31 7.49
N MET A 131 4.22 21.89 7.11
CA MET A 131 2.98 22.22 7.83
C MET A 131 2.95 21.69 9.28
N GLU A 132 3.71 20.64 9.62
CA GLU A 132 3.73 20.14 11.01
C GLU A 132 4.52 21.09 11.90
N SER A 133 5.69 21.51 11.39
CA SER A 133 6.54 22.51 12.05
C SER A 133 5.82 23.85 12.15
N LEU A 134 5.17 24.30 11.07
CA LEU A 134 4.41 25.55 11.04
C LEU A 134 3.25 25.53 12.05
N ALA A 135 2.47 24.45 12.13
CA ALA A 135 1.38 24.32 13.09
C ALA A 135 1.88 24.24 14.54
N ALA A 136 3.00 23.55 14.79
CA ALA A 136 3.61 23.50 16.12
C ALA A 136 4.07 24.88 16.58
N ARG A 137 4.74 25.66 15.71
CA ARG A 137 5.17 27.03 15.98
C ARG A 137 3.98 27.98 16.12
N LEU A 138 2.95 27.83 15.30
CA LEU A 138 1.71 28.60 15.44
C LEU A 138 1.03 28.32 16.78
N ALA A 139 0.98 27.07 17.24
CA ALA A 139 0.42 26.70 18.54
C ALA A 139 1.25 27.26 19.71
N SER A 140 2.58 27.11 19.69
CA SER A 140 3.45 27.52 20.80
C SER A 140 3.77 29.02 20.79
N GLU A 141 4.29 29.56 19.70
CA GLU A 141 4.74 30.95 19.57
C GLU A 141 3.55 31.89 19.31
N GLY A 142 2.65 31.46 18.42
CA GLY A 142 1.50 32.22 17.94
C GLY A 142 0.29 32.20 18.88
N LEU A 143 -0.05 31.06 19.50
CA LEU A 143 -1.20 30.92 20.40
C LEU A 143 -0.84 30.76 21.88
N GLY A 144 0.42 30.45 22.21
CA GLY A 144 0.87 30.30 23.60
C GLY A 144 0.40 28.99 24.25
N LEU A 145 0.10 27.97 23.45
CA LEU A 145 -0.32 26.65 23.92
C LEU A 145 0.87 25.85 24.42
N ALA A 146 0.69 25.14 25.54
CA ALA A 146 1.67 24.17 26.04
C ALA A 146 1.60 22.91 25.15
N VAL A 147 2.54 22.79 24.21
CA VAL A 147 2.67 21.62 23.34
C VAL A 147 3.58 20.59 24.03
N PRO A 148 3.13 19.35 24.30
CA PRO A 148 4.00 18.31 24.86
C PRO A 148 5.16 18.02 23.91
N GLY A 149 6.40 18.13 24.41
CA GLY A 149 7.62 17.85 23.63
C GLY A 149 8.34 19.07 23.06
N THR A 150 7.89 20.30 23.34
CA THR A 150 8.67 21.50 23.03
C THR A 150 9.48 21.94 24.26
N PRO A 151 10.82 21.97 24.22
CA PRO A 151 11.60 22.63 25.26
C PRO A 151 11.20 24.10 25.35
N GLY A 152 10.89 24.56 26.55
CA GLY A 152 10.54 25.95 26.81
C GLY A 152 11.70 26.88 26.45
N GLY A 153 11.40 27.86 25.59
CA GLY A 153 11.88 29.24 25.67
C GLY A 153 13.38 29.52 25.65
N GLY A 154 13.82 30.08 24.52
CA GLY A 154 14.69 31.26 24.53
C GLY A 154 16.13 31.05 24.06
N ALA A 155 16.40 31.39 22.79
CA ALA A 155 17.47 32.30 22.38
C ALA A 155 17.39 32.50 20.85
N ALA A 156 17.42 33.76 20.41
CA ALA A 156 17.47 34.13 19.01
C ALA A 156 18.69 33.49 18.32
N ALA A 157 18.47 32.80 17.21
CA ALA A 157 19.55 32.38 16.32
C ALA A 157 19.84 33.52 15.31
N PRO A 158 21.11 33.90 15.12
CA PRO A 158 21.49 34.97 14.19
C PRO A 158 21.40 34.51 12.73
N ALA A 159 21.28 35.49 11.84
CA ALA A 159 21.18 35.31 10.38
C ALA A 159 22.36 34.50 9.79
N PRO A 160 22.13 33.71 8.72
CA PRO A 160 23.18 32.91 8.09
C PRO A 160 24.13 33.79 7.27
N ALA A 161 25.43 33.65 7.53
CA ALA A 161 26.51 34.12 6.67
C ALA A 161 27.00 32.99 5.73
N PRO A 162 27.62 33.30 4.59
CA PRO A 162 27.63 32.45 3.40
C PRO A 162 28.63 31.28 3.44
N ALA A 163 28.33 30.26 2.61
CA ALA A 163 29.08 29.01 2.46
C ALA A 163 30.53 29.20 1.97
N PRO A 164 31.48 28.33 2.39
CA PRO A 164 32.80 28.25 1.76
C PRO A 164 32.81 27.29 0.56
N ALA A 165 33.59 27.66 -0.45
CA ALA A 165 33.85 26.94 -1.70
C ALA A 165 34.75 25.68 -1.50
N PRO A 166 34.79 24.74 -2.47
CA PRO A 166 35.45 23.45 -2.31
C PRO A 166 36.96 23.51 -2.58
N ALA A 167 37.72 22.62 -1.92
CA ALA A 167 39.15 22.43 -2.12
C ALA A 167 39.47 20.98 -2.61
N PRO A 168 40.60 20.76 -3.30
CA PRO A 168 40.81 19.72 -4.33
C PRO A 168 41.34 18.36 -3.80
N PRO A 169 41.41 17.30 -4.63
CA PRO A 169 41.63 15.93 -4.18
C PRO A 169 43.12 15.52 -4.11
N GLY A 170 43.41 14.56 -3.23
CA GLY A 170 44.66 13.78 -3.23
C GLY A 170 44.67 12.71 -2.12
N PRO A 171 45.64 11.78 -2.12
CA PRO A 171 45.89 10.78 -3.16
C PRO A 171 45.73 9.33 -2.62
N ALA A 172 45.66 8.39 -3.57
CA ALA A 172 45.52 6.95 -3.36
C ALA A 172 46.62 6.30 -2.51
N LYS A 173 46.26 5.22 -1.79
CA LYS A 173 47.19 4.21 -1.28
C LYS A 173 46.73 2.80 -1.67
N THR A 174 47.69 2.05 -2.18
CA THR A 174 47.69 0.66 -2.66
C THR A 174 47.66 -0.39 -1.53
N PRO A 175 47.41 -1.68 -1.87
CA PRO A 175 46.94 -2.71 -0.96
C PRO A 175 48.04 -3.63 -0.40
N GLY A 176 47.76 -4.34 0.68
CA GLY A 176 48.58 -5.45 1.13
C GLY A 176 48.02 -6.18 2.34
N GLY A 177 47.99 -7.52 2.27
CA GLY A 177 47.88 -8.41 3.43
C GLY A 177 46.73 -9.41 3.34
N ALA A 178 47.01 -10.60 2.81
CA ALA A 178 46.19 -11.78 2.97
C ALA A 178 46.43 -12.39 4.36
N ASP A 179 45.37 -12.86 5.01
CA ASP A 179 45.42 -14.01 5.92
C ASP A 179 44.06 -14.72 5.93
N GLU A 180 44.15 -16.03 5.98
CA GLU A 180 43.10 -17.03 5.76
C GLU A 180 42.49 -17.49 7.11
N ALA A 181 41.26 -18.03 7.04
CA ALA A 181 40.58 -18.87 8.02
C ALA A 181 39.84 -18.21 9.21
N ALA A 182 38.51 -18.06 9.03
CA ALA A 182 37.51 -18.73 9.86
C ALA A 182 36.16 -18.64 9.15
N ALA A 183 35.54 -19.79 8.85
CA ALA A 183 34.17 -19.85 8.34
C ALA A 183 33.22 -19.28 9.40
N ALA A 184 32.85 -18.02 9.22
CA ALA A 184 31.74 -17.40 9.91
C ALA A 184 30.43 -18.06 9.45
N PRO A 185 29.40 -18.15 10.31
CA PRO A 185 28.04 -18.48 9.85
C PRO A 185 27.64 -17.52 8.72
N PRO A 186 26.76 -17.92 7.78
CA PRO A 186 26.36 -17.03 6.69
C PRO A 186 25.92 -15.70 7.28
N SER A 187 26.56 -14.63 6.79
CA SER A 187 26.26 -13.26 7.19
C SER A 187 24.76 -13.01 7.07
N PRO A 188 24.18 -12.13 7.91
CA PRO A 188 22.82 -11.66 7.71
C PRO A 188 22.69 -11.16 6.26
N VAL A 189 21.60 -11.58 5.61
CA VAL A 189 21.09 -11.04 4.34
C VAL A 189 21.37 -9.54 4.32
N ASP A 190 22.32 -9.11 3.49
CA ASP A 190 22.47 -7.71 3.09
C ASP A 190 21.53 -7.55 1.89
N PRO A 191 20.27 -7.11 2.09
CA PRO A 191 19.48 -6.65 0.96
C PRO A 191 20.24 -5.49 0.36
N LEU A 192 20.59 -5.59 -0.92
CA LEU A 192 20.93 -4.38 -1.66
C LEU A 192 19.70 -3.48 -1.53
N GLY A 193 19.86 -2.37 -0.81
CA GLY A 193 18.74 -1.53 -0.40
C GLY A 193 17.86 -1.12 -1.59
N PRO A 194 16.56 -0.88 -1.36
CA PRO A 194 15.67 -0.43 -2.42
C PRO A 194 16.05 1.00 -2.85
N GLU A 195 16.84 1.14 -3.92
CA GLU A 195 17.14 2.45 -4.51
C GLU A 195 16.84 2.55 -6.02
N THR A 196 16.49 1.45 -6.69
CA THR A 196 16.29 1.47 -8.14
C THR A 196 14.81 1.46 -8.47
N VAL A 197 14.24 2.66 -8.66
CA VAL A 197 13.03 2.77 -9.47
C VAL A 197 13.44 2.48 -10.91
N LEU A 198 13.12 1.27 -11.38
CA LEU A 198 13.55 0.78 -12.68
C LEU A 198 12.74 1.39 -13.83
N TRP A 199 11.52 1.82 -13.55
CA TRP A 199 10.64 2.48 -14.51
C TRP A 199 9.55 3.29 -13.82
N LYS A 200 9.13 4.37 -14.48
CA LYS A 200 7.98 5.19 -14.14
C LYS A 200 7.17 5.44 -15.41
N GLY A 201 5.95 4.93 -15.48
CA GLY A 201 5.01 5.21 -16.56
C GLY A 201 3.85 6.06 -16.09
N GLU A 202 3.38 6.94 -16.96
CA GLU A 202 2.11 7.65 -16.76
C GLU A 202 1.01 6.92 -17.54
N GLY A 203 -0.14 6.71 -16.90
CA GLY A 203 -1.36 6.22 -17.55
C GLY A 203 -1.53 4.71 -17.66
N ILE A 204 -0.82 3.92 -16.84
CA ILE A 204 -1.09 2.48 -16.68
C ILE A 204 -1.70 2.27 -15.29
N GLU A 205 -2.90 1.68 -15.24
CA GLU A 205 -3.66 1.31 -14.05
C GLU A 205 -3.54 -0.21 -13.80
N PRO A 206 -2.49 -0.67 -13.10
CA PRO A 206 -2.22 -2.10 -12.99
C PRO A 206 -3.20 -2.82 -12.04
N ALA A 207 -3.76 -3.93 -12.50
CA ALA A 207 -4.50 -4.87 -11.67
C ALA A 207 -3.57 -5.89 -11.00
N ASP A 208 -2.61 -6.44 -11.75
CA ASP A 208 -1.61 -7.39 -11.27
C ASP A 208 -0.37 -7.39 -12.17
N ALA A 209 0.70 -8.03 -11.72
CA ALA A 209 1.91 -8.25 -12.50
C ALA A 209 2.55 -9.62 -12.20
N ALA A 210 3.27 -10.16 -13.17
CA ALA A 210 4.04 -11.39 -13.05
C ALA A 210 5.35 -11.28 -13.84
N MET A 211 6.28 -12.19 -13.56
CA MET A 211 7.62 -12.18 -14.14
C MET A 211 8.00 -13.56 -14.64
N GLY A 212 8.75 -13.61 -15.75
CA GLY A 212 9.30 -14.84 -16.33
C GLY A 212 9.89 -14.59 -17.72
N ASP A 213 10.75 -15.50 -18.18
CA ASP A 213 11.39 -15.48 -19.51
C ASP A 213 10.38 -15.70 -20.65
N VAL A 214 9.74 -14.62 -21.11
CA VAL A 214 8.65 -14.64 -22.10
C VAL A 214 9.21 -14.75 -23.52
N ASP A 215 10.36 -14.15 -23.80
CA ASP A 215 10.98 -14.19 -25.13
C ASP A 215 12.02 -15.29 -25.34
N GLY A 216 12.43 -15.98 -24.28
CA GLY A 216 13.30 -17.16 -24.30
C GLY A 216 14.79 -16.83 -24.35
N ASP A 217 15.18 -15.63 -23.93
CA ASP A 217 16.58 -15.19 -23.92
C ASP A 217 17.31 -15.48 -22.59
N GLY A 218 16.58 -15.99 -21.60
CA GLY A 218 17.09 -16.38 -20.29
C GLY A 218 17.03 -15.29 -19.23
N SER A 219 16.56 -14.09 -19.55
CA SER A 219 16.23 -13.04 -18.57
C SER A 219 14.72 -12.93 -18.41
N ASP A 220 14.24 -12.62 -17.22
CA ASP A 220 12.81 -12.52 -16.99
C ASP A 220 12.24 -11.16 -17.43
N GLU A 221 11.17 -11.19 -18.22
CA GLU A 221 10.33 -10.01 -18.49
C GLU A 221 9.27 -9.82 -17.41
N ILE A 222 8.85 -8.57 -17.21
CA ILE A 222 7.70 -8.23 -16.36
C ILE A 222 6.47 -8.01 -17.23
N VAL A 223 5.43 -8.79 -16.96
CA VAL A 223 4.11 -8.61 -17.53
C VAL A 223 3.22 -7.87 -16.55
N VAL A 224 2.61 -6.78 -16.99
CA VAL A 224 1.61 -6.02 -16.23
C VAL A 224 0.27 -6.11 -16.94
N VAL A 225 -0.80 -6.41 -16.21
CA VAL A 225 -2.16 -6.41 -16.74
C VAL A 225 -2.97 -5.26 -16.18
N GLU A 226 -3.64 -4.54 -17.07
CA GLU A 226 -4.74 -3.62 -16.78
C GLU A 226 -6.08 -4.33 -16.97
N TYR A 227 -7.19 -3.60 -16.85
CA TYR A 227 -8.54 -4.13 -17.07
C TYR A 227 -8.73 -4.72 -18.48
N ASP A 228 -8.16 -4.09 -19.51
CA ASP A 228 -8.36 -4.42 -20.93
C ASP A 228 -7.04 -4.49 -21.73
N LYS A 229 -5.88 -4.39 -21.07
CA LYS A 229 -4.56 -4.39 -21.72
C LYS A 229 -3.54 -5.25 -21.01
N VAL A 230 -2.55 -5.71 -21.78
CA VAL A 230 -1.37 -6.40 -21.29
C VAL A 230 -0.12 -5.68 -21.80
N HIS A 231 0.79 -5.36 -20.88
CA HIS A 231 2.07 -4.74 -21.15
C HIS A 231 3.21 -5.70 -20.86
N LEU A 232 4.21 -5.73 -21.74
CA LEU A 232 5.45 -6.47 -21.53
C LEU A 232 6.61 -5.48 -21.35
N PHE A 233 7.34 -5.63 -20.26
CA PHE A 233 8.52 -4.85 -19.95
C PHE A 233 9.75 -5.73 -19.92
N LYS A 234 10.84 -5.24 -20.51
CA LYS A 234 12.15 -5.91 -20.53
C LYS A 234 13.22 -5.00 -19.96
N HIS A 235 14.17 -5.55 -19.22
CA HIS A 235 15.33 -4.82 -18.74
C HIS A 235 16.38 -4.72 -19.86
N ASP A 236 16.86 -3.51 -20.16
CA ASP A 236 17.86 -3.31 -21.22
C ASP A 236 19.31 -3.19 -20.70
N GLY A 237 19.53 -3.59 -19.46
CA GLY A 237 20.80 -3.41 -18.74
C GLY A 237 20.93 -2.06 -18.02
N ARG A 238 19.98 -1.12 -18.23
CA ARG A 238 19.95 0.16 -17.52
C ARG A 238 18.61 0.46 -16.87
N ALA A 239 17.52 0.18 -17.56
CA ALA A 239 16.17 0.48 -17.10
C ALA A 239 15.18 -0.53 -17.67
N MET A 240 13.99 -0.57 -17.06
CA MET A 240 12.87 -1.31 -17.63
C MET A 240 12.25 -0.53 -18.78
N LYS A 241 12.08 -1.19 -19.92
CA LYS A 241 11.47 -0.63 -21.13
C LYS A 241 10.20 -1.38 -21.49
N LEU A 242 9.15 -0.62 -21.84
CA LEU A 242 7.95 -1.17 -22.45
C LEU A 242 8.29 -1.66 -23.86
N VAL A 243 8.18 -2.96 -24.11
CA VAL A 243 8.51 -3.57 -25.41
C VAL A 243 7.28 -4.03 -26.19
N ALA A 244 6.17 -4.34 -25.51
CA ALA A 244 4.89 -4.61 -26.16
C ALA A 244 3.72 -4.09 -25.33
N THR A 245 2.64 -3.71 -26.03
CA THR A 245 1.31 -3.51 -25.45
C THR A 245 0.30 -4.15 -26.40
N VAL A 246 -0.56 -4.99 -25.86
CA VAL A 246 -1.59 -5.70 -26.62
C VAL A 246 -2.94 -5.57 -25.92
N ASP A 247 -4.00 -5.65 -26.72
CA ASP A 247 -5.36 -5.70 -26.19
C ASP A 247 -5.58 -7.02 -25.43
N GLY A 248 -6.06 -6.87 -24.20
CA GLY A 248 -6.51 -7.97 -23.36
C GLY A 248 -8.01 -8.24 -23.52
N GLU A 249 -8.54 -9.04 -22.62
CA GLU A 249 -9.98 -9.17 -22.43
C GLU A 249 -10.44 -8.22 -21.33
N ASP A 250 -11.59 -7.55 -21.48
CA ASP A 250 -12.18 -6.75 -20.39
C ASP A 250 -12.28 -7.56 -19.09
N GLY A 251 -12.01 -6.93 -17.96
CA GLY A 251 -12.04 -7.61 -16.67
C GLY A 251 -10.84 -8.53 -16.44
N SER A 252 -9.74 -8.33 -17.18
CA SER A 252 -8.44 -8.89 -16.82
C SER A 252 -8.05 -8.38 -15.43
N PHE A 253 -7.73 -9.30 -14.51
CA PHE A 253 -7.46 -8.94 -13.12
C PHE A 253 -6.28 -9.66 -12.50
N ALA A 254 -5.82 -10.78 -13.05
CA ALA A 254 -4.65 -11.48 -12.52
C ALA A 254 -3.82 -12.06 -13.66
N VAL A 255 -2.50 -12.09 -13.47
CA VAL A 255 -1.56 -12.61 -14.47
C VAL A 255 -0.52 -13.50 -13.84
N THR A 256 -0.10 -14.52 -14.58
CA THR A 256 1.03 -15.37 -14.21
C THR A 256 1.80 -15.75 -15.48
N VAL A 257 3.12 -15.93 -15.34
CA VAL A 257 4.01 -16.28 -16.45
C VAL A 257 4.65 -17.63 -16.13
N ALA A 258 4.61 -18.59 -17.06
CA ALA A 258 5.23 -19.91 -16.90
C ALA A 258 5.36 -20.65 -18.23
N ASP A 259 6.48 -21.36 -18.46
CA ASP A 259 6.65 -22.29 -19.59
C ASP A 259 5.99 -23.65 -19.29
N ILE A 260 4.69 -23.75 -19.57
CA ILE A 260 3.88 -24.94 -19.29
C ILE A 260 3.87 -25.90 -20.48
N ASN A 261 3.99 -25.38 -21.71
CA ASN A 261 4.08 -26.22 -22.90
C ASN A 261 5.51 -26.75 -23.16
N ARG A 262 6.52 -26.24 -22.44
CA ARG A 262 7.94 -26.62 -22.48
C ARG A 262 8.62 -26.32 -23.81
N ASN A 263 8.28 -25.18 -24.41
CA ASN A 263 8.89 -24.74 -25.66
C ASN A 263 10.12 -23.83 -25.45
N GLY A 264 10.49 -23.54 -24.20
CA GLY A 264 11.60 -22.65 -23.84
C GLY A 264 11.26 -21.16 -23.83
N ARG A 265 9.98 -20.80 -23.97
CA ARG A 265 9.44 -19.44 -23.76
C ARG A 265 8.25 -19.54 -22.82
N ALA A 266 8.21 -18.71 -21.80
CA ALA A 266 7.11 -18.71 -20.86
C ALA A 266 5.83 -18.15 -21.49
N GLU A 267 4.71 -18.84 -21.27
CA GLU A 267 3.41 -18.34 -21.66
C GLU A 267 2.86 -17.38 -20.60
N VAL A 268 2.08 -16.39 -21.04
CA VAL A 268 1.40 -15.42 -20.19
C VAL A 268 -0.05 -15.85 -20.01
N PHE A 269 -0.41 -16.30 -18.83
CA PHE A 269 -1.78 -16.69 -18.48
C PHE A 269 -2.48 -15.52 -17.79
N VAL A 270 -3.57 -15.03 -18.38
CA VAL A 270 -4.36 -13.94 -17.82
C VAL A 270 -5.72 -14.48 -17.37
N SER A 271 -6.04 -14.26 -16.10
CA SER A 271 -7.37 -14.50 -15.56
C SER A 271 -8.24 -13.26 -15.79
N ALA A 272 -9.38 -13.48 -16.45
CA ALA A 272 -10.32 -12.41 -16.77
C ALA A 272 -11.76 -12.80 -16.42
N TYR A 273 -12.49 -11.85 -15.84
CA TYR A 273 -13.89 -11.98 -15.50
C TYR A 273 -14.64 -10.68 -15.76
N ALA A 274 -15.66 -10.76 -16.61
CA ALA A 274 -16.64 -9.69 -16.80
C ALA A 274 -18.04 -10.28 -16.60
N GLU A 275 -18.74 -10.65 -17.67
CA GLU A 275 -20.02 -11.38 -17.60
C GLU A 275 -19.82 -12.87 -17.29
N TYR A 276 -18.68 -13.42 -17.70
CA TYR A 276 -18.28 -14.81 -17.49
C TYR A 276 -16.74 -14.89 -17.44
N VAL A 277 -16.21 -16.05 -17.02
CA VAL A 277 -14.77 -16.32 -17.07
C VAL A 277 -14.33 -16.39 -18.53
N LYS A 278 -13.40 -15.51 -18.92
CA LYS A 278 -12.86 -15.43 -20.29
C LYS A 278 -11.35 -15.33 -20.28
N SER A 279 -10.72 -16.08 -19.39
CA SER A 279 -9.27 -16.18 -19.29
C SER A 279 -8.63 -16.61 -20.61
N TYR A 280 -7.39 -16.21 -20.83
CA TYR A 280 -6.70 -16.40 -22.09
C TYR A 280 -5.19 -16.57 -21.86
N VAL A 281 -4.51 -17.03 -22.89
CA VAL A 281 -3.06 -17.26 -22.89
C VAL A 281 -2.44 -16.49 -24.04
N LEU A 282 -1.38 -15.76 -23.75
CA LEU A 282 -0.55 -15.08 -24.73
C LEU A 282 0.83 -15.74 -24.80
N GLU A 283 1.42 -15.75 -25.99
CA GLU A 283 2.80 -16.20 -26.22
C GLU A 283 3.56 -15.18 -27.05
N TRP A 284 4.87 -15.11 -26.86
CA TRP A 284 5.74 -14.30 -27.69
C TRP A 284 5.94 -14.95 -29.07
N ASN A 285 5.70 -14.18 -30.14
CA ASN A 285 5.90 -14.62 -31.52
C ASN A 285 7.24 -14.18 -32.13
N GLY A 286 8.09 -13.47 -31.37
CA GLY A 286 9.34 -12.85 -31.85
C GLY A 286 9.28 -11.32 -31.96
N ASP A 287 8.09 -10.72 -31.95
CA ASP A 287 7.87 -9.27 -32.09
C ASP A 287 6.85 -8.72 -31.08
N THR A 288 5.79 -9.46 -30.79
CA THR A 288 4.75 -9.08 -29.84
C THR A 288 4.11 -10.30 -29.18
N LEU A 289 3.24 -10.04 -28.20
CA LEU A 289 2.38 -11.05 -27.58
C LEU A 289 1.20 -11.37 -28.50
N VAL A 290 0.93 -12.66 -28.70
CA VAL A 290 -0.22 -13.14 -29.48
C VAL A 290 -1.06 -14.12 -28.69
N LYS A 291 -2.39 -14.03 -28.82
CA LYS A 291 -3.31 -14.92 -28.13
C LYS A 291 -3.27 -16.33 -28.73
N THR A 292 -2.86 -17.32 -27.94
CA THR A 292 -2.76 -18.74 -28.36
C THR A 292 -3.90 -19.59 -27.81
N ALA A 293 -4.56 -19.15 -26.74
CA ALA A 293 -5.80 -19.73 -26.23
C ALA A 293 -6.72 -18.63 -25.69
N ASP A 294 -8.03 -18.78 -25.88
CA ASP A 294 -9.04 -17.81 -25.45
C ASP A 294 -10.25 -18.48 -24.81
N ARG A 295 -11.07 -17.67 -24.12
CA ARG A 295 -12.34 -18.08 -23.49
C ARG A 295 -12.20 -19.35 -22.63
N LEU A 296 -11.09 -19.43 -21.90
CA LEU A 296 -10.81 -20.51 -20.98
C LEU A 296 -11.64 -20.31 -19.71
N ASP A 297 -12.35 -21.35 -19.28
CA ASP A 297 -13.30 -21.32 -18.15
C ASP A 297 -12.62 -21.54 -16.78
N TRP A 298 -11.36 -21.11 -16.66
CA TRP A 298 -10.52 -21.27 -15.48
C TRP A 298 -9.86 -19.94 -15.13
N PHE A 299 -9.73 -19.64 -13.85
CA PHE A 299 -8.68 -18.74 -13.39
C PHE A 299 -7.37 -19.50 -13.26
N PHE A 300 -6.26 -18.80 -13.47
CA PHE A 300 -4.93 -19.37 -13.52
C PHE A 300 -3.98 -18.71 -12.53
N ARG A 301 -3.10 -19.51 -11.95
CA ARG A 301 -1.96 -19.04 -11.17
C ARG A 301 -0.83 -20.05 -11.25
N ALA A 302 0.37 -19.61 -11.63
CA ALA A 302 1.56 -20.41 -11.48
C ALA A 302 2.11 -20.21 -10.07
N VAL A 303 2.48 -21.30 -9.42
CA VAL A 303 3.03 -21.30 -8.06
C VAL A 303 4.25 -22.20 -8.08
N ASP A 304 5.37 -21.71 -7.56
CA ASP A 304 6.56 -22.54 -7.39
C ASP A 304 6.30 -23.57 -6.29
N VAL A 305 6.59 -24.83 -6.62
CA VAL A 305 6.45 -25.96 -5.71
C VAL A 305 7.85 -26.50 -5.46
N PRO A 306 8.35 -26.47 -4.22
CA PRO A 306 9.68 -26.96 -3.90
C PRO A 306 9.97 -28.32 -4.53
N ARG A 307 11.13 -28.43 -5.20
CA ARG A 307 11.63 -29.62 -5.93
C ARG A 307 10.83 -30.05 -7.16
N ARG A 308 9.65 -29.46 -7.39
CA ARG A 308 8.81 -29.71 -8.57
C ARG A 308 8.84 -28.55 -9.57
N GLY A 309 9.38 -27.40 -9.15
CA GLY A 309 9.45 -26.17 -9.91
C GLY A 309 8.09 -25.50 -10.07
N LEU A 310 8.03 -24.54 -10.99
CA LEU A 310 6.82 -23.79 -11.30
C LEU A 310 5.71 -24.69 -11.85
N ARG A 311 4.53 -24.64 -11.23
CA ARG A 311 3.34 -25.41 -11.64
C ARG A 311 2.17 -24.48 -11.89
N LEU A 312 1.45 -24.69 -12.99
CA LEU A 312 0.19 -24.00 -13.25
C LEU A 312 -0.94 -24.64 -12.46
N PHE A 313 -1.67 -23.82 -11.72
CA PHE A 313 -2.89 -24.19 -11.02
C PHE A 313 -4.08 -23.43 -11.61
N GLY A 314 -5.24 -24.04 -11.52
CA GLY A 314 -6.49 -23.43 -11.94
C GLY A 314 -7.65 -23.76 -11.02
N GLN A 315 -8.59 -22.82 -10.95
CA GLN A 315 -9.84 -22.95 -10.23
C GLN A 315 -10.98 -22.38 -11.08
N LYS A 316 -12.12 -23.09 -11.09
CA LYS A 316 -13.33 -22.62 -11.77
C LYS A 316 -14.11 -21.66 -10.87
N THR A 317 -15.01 -20.90 -11.48
CA THR A 317 -16.02 -20.15 -10.75
C THR A 317 -17.41 -20.76 -10.94
N ASP A 318 -18.34 -20.37 -10.08
CA ASP A 318 -19.75 -20.44 -10.42
C ASP A 318 -20.15 -19.27 -11.34
N PHE A 319 -21.45 -19.18 -11.64
CA PHE A 319 -22.04 -18.14 -12.48
C PHE A 319 -22.04 -16.74 -11.85
N HIS A 320 -21.71 -16.63 -10.56
CA HIS A 320 -21.52 -15.35 -9.87
C HIS A 320 -20.04 -14.94 -9.81
N GLY A 321 -19.15 -15.66 -10.51
CA GLY A 321 -17.71 -15.44 -10.42
C GLY A 321 -17.10 -15.87 -9.08
N MET A 322 -17.88 -16.46 -8.18
CA MET A 322 -17.35 -16.98 -6.93
C MET A 322 -16.50 -18.20 -7.25
N ARG A 323 -15.26 -18.20 -6.74
CA ARG A 323 -14.37 -19.36 -6.89
C ARG A 323 -15.01 -20.56 -6.22
N THR A 324 -15.26 -21.62 -6.98
CA THR A 324 -15.90 -22.84 -6.48
C THR A 324 -15.05 -24.08 -6.76
N GLY A 325 -15.32 -25.13 -5.99
CA GLY A 325 -14.59 -26.39 -6.11
C GLY A 325 -13.14 -26.30 -5.64
N TYR A 326 -12.36 -27.30 -6.03
CA TYR A 326 -10.97 -27.43 -5.62
C TYR A 326 -10.03 -26.74 -6.62
N VAL A 327 -8.85 -26.36 -6.13
CA VAL A 327 -7.74 -25.99 -7.00
C VAL A 327 -7.17 -27.26 -7.63
N HIS A 328 -6.95 -27.22 -8.94
CA HIS A 328 -6.37 -28.30 -9.72
C HIS A 328 -5.06 -27.85 -10.35
N GLU A 329 -4.09 -28.75 -10.49
CA GLU A 329 -3.00 -28.52 -11.43
C GLU A 329 -3.56 -28.50 -12.86
N ILE A 330 -3.04 -27.62 -13.71
CA ILE A 330 -3.37 -27.52 -15.12
C ILE A 330 -2.12 -27.92 -15.91
N ALA A 331 -2.32 -28.72 -16.96
CA ALA A 331 -1.23 -29.21 -17.80
C ALA A 331 -1.52 -28.95 -19.27
N TRP A 332 -0.45 -28.80 -20.06
CA TRP A 332 -0.55 -28.80 -21.52
C TRP A 332 -0.70 -30.23 -22.04
N SER A 333 -1.68 -30.45 -22.91
CA SER A 333 -1.96 -31.77 -23.52
C SER A 333 -1.29 -31.97 -24.88
N GLY A 334 -0.65 -30.95 -25.44
CA GLY A 334 -0.21 -30.90 -26.84
C GLY A 334 -1.09 -30.04 -27.74
N SER A 335 -2.36 -29.84 -27.38
CA SER A 335 -3.32 -29.04 -28.16
C SER A 335 -4.17 -28.09 -27.32
N GLY A 336 -3.98 -28.06 -26.01
CA GLY A 336 -4.78 -27.27 -25.09
C GLY A 336 -4.45 -27.53 -23.63
N TYR A 337 -4.91 -26.63 -22.76
CA TYR A 337 -4.78 -26.74 -21.31
C TYR A 337 -5.88 -27.63 -20.73
N VAL A 338 -5.47 -28.64 -19.96
CA VAL A 338 -6.37 -29.64 -19.39
C VAL A 338 -6.22 -29.73 -17.87
N ARG A 339 -7.32 -30.06 -17.20
CA ARG A 339 -7.37 -30.28 -15.75
C ARG A 339 -6.59 -31.53 -15.37
N GLY A 340 -5.59 -31.37 -14.52
CA GLY A 340 -4.83 -32.44 -13.88
C GLY A 340 -5.35 -32.79 -12.48
N GLY A 341 -4.44 -33.29 -11.65
CA GLY A 341 -4.72 -33.69 -10.26
C GLY A 341 -5.21 -32.54 -9.40
N ARG A 342 -5.98 -32.87 -8.35
CA ARG A 342 -6.36 -31.89 -7.32
C ARG A 342 -5.13 -31.51 -6.50
N ALA A 343 -4.96 -30.22 -6.21
CA ALA A 343 -3.94 -29.75 -5.29
C ALA A 343 -4.31 -30.19 -3.86
N GLY A 344 -3.32 -30.71 -3.11
CA GLY A 344 -3.45 -31.15 -1.72
C GLY A 344 -3.56 -30.00 -0.72
N LEU A 345 -4.40 -29.00 -1.01
CA LEU A 345 -4.49 -27.78 -0.22
C LEU A 345 -5.43 -27.94 0.99
N PRO A 346 -5.17 -27.20 2.08
CA PRO A 346 -6.09 -27.10 3.21
C PRO A 346 -7.51 -26.71 2.77
N PRO A 347 -8.55 -27.12 3.51
CA PRO A 347 -9.93 -26.79 3.17
C PRO A 347 -10.15 -25.27 3.05
N ARG A 348 -10.97 -24.86 2.09
CA ARG A 348 -11.33 -23.45 1.81
C ARG A 348 -10.14 -22.57 1.36
N THR A 349 -9.05 -23.17 0.89
CA THR A 349 -7.98 -22.44 0.19
C THR A 349 -8.44 -22.08 -1.22
N ASP A 350 -8.27 -20.82 -1.60
CA ASP A 350 -8.54 -20.33 -2.96
C ASP A 350 -7.25 -20.24 -3.78
N LEU A 351 -7.39 -20.20 -5.11
CA LEU A 351 -6.27 -20.18 -6.05
C LEU A 351 -5.22 -19.09 -5.75
N PHE A 352 -5.64 -17.93 -5.27
CA PHE A 352 -4.79 -16.74 -5.13
C PHE A 352 -4.26 -16.54 -3.70
N SER A 353 -4.69 -17.35 -2.73
CA SER A 353 -4.31 -17.17 -1.32
C SER A 353 -3.13 -18.02 -0.83
N PHE A 354 -2.62 -18.98 -1.61
CA PHE A 354 -1.56 -19.88 -1.12
C PHE A 354 -0.18 -19.70 -1.76
N ALA A 355 0.83 -20.25 -1.10
CA ALA A 355 2.15 -20.55 -1.66
C ALA A 355 2.72 -21.80 -0.97
N TYR A 356 3.63 -22.50 -1.64
CA TYR A 356 4.42 -23.56 -1.04
C TYR A 356 5.79 -23.01 -0.63
N MET A 357 6.40 -23.64 0.37
CA MET A 357 7.72 -23.27 0.89
C MET A 357 8.35 -24.51 1.54
N GLU A 358 9.66 -24.50 1.77
CA GLU A 358 10.32 -25.50 2.62
C GLU A 358 10.57 -24.91 4.00
N ASP A 359 10.65 -25.71 5.06
CA ASP A 359 11.17 -25.23 6.34
C ASP A 359 12.71 -25.38 6.42
N ASP A 360 13.31 -25.02 7.56
CA ASP A 360 14.75 -25.16 7.81
C ASP A 360 15.27 -26.61 7.65
N GLU A 361 14.40 -27.61 7.75
CA GLU A 361 14.72 -29.02 7.57
C GLU A 361 14.43 -29.52 6.14
N GLY A 362 13.99 -28.64 5.24
CA GLY A 362 13.61 -28.99 3.88
C GLY A 362 12.27 -29.70 3.76
N ARG A 363 11.38 -29.59 4.76
CA ARG A 363 10.02 -30.17 4.69
C ARG A 363 9.08 -29.20 4.00
N LEU A 364 8.19 -29.73 3.16
CA LEU A 364 7.19 -28.92 2.48
C LEU A 364 6.17 -28.37 3.49
N VAL A 365 5.91 -27.07 3.42
CA VAL A 365 4.82 -26.40 4.12
C VAL A 365 3.98 -25.58 3.15
N THR A 366 2.71 -25.41 3.48
CA THR A 366 1.78 -24.57 2.71
C THR A 366 1.44 -23.32 3.51
N LEU A 367 1.70 -22.16 2.93
CA LEU A 367 1.27 -20.87 3.46
C LEU A 367 -0.10 -20.56 2.86
N VAL A 368 -1.09 -20.22 3.69
CA VAL A 368 -2.42 -19.84 3.23
C VAL A 368 -2.80 -18.50 3.84
N ARG A 369 -3.05 -17.50 3.00
CA ARG A 369 -3.57 -16.20 3.42
C ARG A 369 -5.05 -16.31 3.71
N ASN A 370 -5.42 -15.93 4.93
CA ASN A 370 -6.81 -15.74 5.30
C ASN A 370 -7.33 -14.43 4.69
N SER A 371 -8.33 -14.49 3.82
CA SER A 371 -8.86 -13.33 3.11
C SER A 371 -9.55 -12.30 4.01
N ASP A 372 -10.10 -12.72 5.15
CA ASP A 372 -10.83 -11.85 6.07
C ASP A 372 -9.89 -11.08 6.99
N THR A 373 -8.89 -11.77 7.53
CA THR A 373 -7.97 -11.23 8.54
C THR A 373 -6.66 -10.71 7.94
N LEU A 374 -6.35 -11.10 6.70
CA LEU A 374 -5.08 -10.87 6.02
C LEU A 374 -3.87 -11.56 6.68
N SER A 375 -4.09 -12.45 7.65
CA SER A 375 -3.01 -13.24 8.23
C SER A 375 -2.63 -14.42 7.35
N ILE A 376 -1.46 -15.00 7.62
CA ILE A 376 -0.95 -16.18 6.93
C ILE A 376 -0.89 -17.33 7.94
N ASP A 377 -1.68 -18.36 7.67
CA ASP A 377 -1.62 -19.64 8.37
C ASP A 377 -0.59 -20.55 7.69
N VAL A 378 0.06 -21.43 8.45
CA VAL A 378 1.03 -22.41 7.94
C VAL A 378 0.51 -23.82 8.21
N TYR A 379 0.59 -24.68 7.20
CA TYR A 379 0.15 -26.07 7.23
C TYR A 379 1.29 -27.00 6.82
N ASP A 380 1.33 -28.21 7.38
CA ASP A 380 2.21 -29.27 6.90
C ASP A 380 1.70 -29.88 5.58
N GLU A 381 2.46 -30.83 5.03
CA GLU A 381 2.16 -31.52 3.78
C GLU A 381 0.84 -32.32 3.85
N GLU A 382 0.47 -32.81 5.04
CA GLU A 382 -0.79 -33.51 5.28
C GLU A 382 -1.99 -32.56 5.45
N GLY A 383 -1.77 -31.25 5.45
CA GLY A 383 -2.80 -30.23 5.58
C GLY A 383 -3.25 -29.97 7.02
N LYS A 384 -2.50 -30.41 8.02
CA LYS A 384 -2.69 -30.04 9.42
C LYS A 384 -2.06 -28.67 9.66
N ARG A 385 -2.82 -27.80 10.33
CA ARG A 385 -2.37 -26.44 10.64
C ARG A 385 -1.28 -26.46 11.72
N LEU A 386 -0.10 -25.96 11.38
CA LEU A 386 1.03 -25.76 12.27
C LEU A 386 0.96 -24.40 12.98
N LEU A 387 0.57 -23.34 12.25
CA LEU A 387 0.45 -21.99 12.77
C LEU A 387 -0.87 -21.35 12.32
N ALA A 388 -1.56 -20.69 13.27
CA ALA A 388 -2.59 -19.71 12.96
C ALA A 388 -1.98 -18.31 13.04
N GLY A 389 -1.83 -17.62 11.91
CA GLY A 389 -1.19 -16.32 11.85
C GLY A 389 -2.02 -15.22 12.50
N SER A 390 -1.35 -14.25 13.13
CA SER A 390 -2.01 -13.10 13.77
C SER A 390 -1.66 -11.75 13.12
N LYS A 391 -0.51 -11.67 12.44
CA LYS A 391 -0.05 -10.46 11.75
C LYS A 391 -0.70 -10.34 10.37
N LYS A 392 -0.91 -9.11 9.91
CA LYS A 392 -1.59 -8.81 8.65
C LYS A 392 -0.59 -8.53 7.54
N TYR A 393 -0.78 -9.21 6.42
CA TYR A 393 0.01 -9.05 5.20
C TYR A 393 -0.89 -8.91 3.98
N GLY A 394 -0.40 -8.19 2.98
CA GLY A 394 -1.12 -7.86 1.77
C GLY A 394 -2.02 -6.65 1.96
N GLY A 395 -3.29 -6.82 1.62
CA GLY A 395 -4.24 -5.72 1.43
C GLY A 395 -4.26 -5.32 -0.04
N THR A 396 -5.41 -5.44 -0.69
CA THR A 396 -5.54 -5.30 -2.15
C THR A 396 -6.62 -4.29 -2.51
N LEU A 397 -6.38 -3.51 -3.57
CA LEU A 397 -7.41 -2.74 -4.28
C LEU A 397 -7.94 -3.51 -5.48
N ASN A 398 -7.28 -4.60 -5.87
CA ASN A 398 -7.69 -5.43 -6.99
C ASN A 398 -8.88 -6.33 -6.61
N TYR A 399 -9.88 -6.30 -7.47
CA TYR A 399 -11.10 -7.08 -7.37
C TYR A 399 -11.58 -7.40 -8.78
N TYR A 400 -12.46 -8.38 -8.88
CA TYR A 400 -13.36 -8.51 -10.03
C TYR A 400 -14.79 -8.57 -9.53
N THR A 401 -15.74 -8.16 -10.36
CA THR A 401 -17.16 -8.06 -9.99
C THR A 401 -17.91 -9.30 -10.45
N GLY A 402 -18.50 -10.03 -9.50
CA GLY A 402 -19.49 -11.06 -9.81
C GLY A 402 -20.85 -10.45 -10.12
N ASP A 403 -21.51 -10.91 -11.18
CA ASP A 403 -22.89 -10.55 -11.50
C ASP A 403 -23.85 -11.50 -10.76
N TYR A 404 -24.81 -10.94 -10.02
CA TYR A 404 -26.02 -11.69 -9.65
C TYR A 404 -26.96 -11.58 -10.84
N GLY A 405 -26.85 -12.58 -11.71
CA GLY A 405 -27.56 -12.65 -12.99
C GLY A 405 -29.02 -12.22 -12.90
N THR A 406 -29.45 -11.57 -13.97
CA THR A 406 -30.75 -10.99 -14.26
C THR A 406 -31.87 -12.02 -14.52
N ASP A 407 -31.86 -13.16 -13.82
CA ASP A 407 -32.92 -14.18 -13.90
C ASP A 407 -34.02 -13.96 -12.84
N ALA A 408 -34.35 -12.70 -12.54
CA ALA A 408 -35.48 -12.35 -11.69
C ALA A 408 -36.73 -12.14 -12.57
N THR A 409 -37.48 -13.22 -12.76
CA THR A 409 -38.89 -13.19 -13.17
C THR A 409 -39.72 -12.24 -12.30
N ASP A 410 -40.37 -11.26 -12.94
CA ASP A 410 -41.67 -10.65 -12.63
C ASP A 410 -41.97 -10.07 -11.24
N SER A 411 -41.02 -9.42 -10.54
CA SER A 411 -41.45 -8.46 -9.50
C SER A 411 -40.54 -7.24 -9.33
N ILE A 412 -41.18 -6.07 -9.27
CA ILE A 412 -40.54 -4.77 -8.99
C ILE A 412 -39.87 -4.78 -7.61
N GLU A 413 -40.38 -5.55 -6.65
CA GLU A 413 -39.77 -5.71 -5.32
C GLU A 413 -38.41 -6.44 -5.36
N ALA A 414 -38.22 -7.46 -6.21
CA ALA A 414 -36.93 -8.11 -6.39
C ALA A 414 -35.90 -7.17 -7.06
N LEU A 415 -36.35 -6.34 -8.00
CA LEU A 415 -35.53 -5.33 -8.65
C LEU A 415 -35.08 -4.25 -7.65
N GLU A 416 -35.95 -3.83 -6.73
CA GLU A 416 -35.65 -2.80 -5.71
C GLU A 416 -34.75 -3.32 -4.57
N GLU A 417 -34.79 -4.61 -4.24
CA GLU A 417 -33.88 -5.25 -3.28
C GLU A 417 -32.49 -5.48 -3.91
N GLN A 418 -32.43 -5.80 -5.20
CA GLN A 418 -31.20 -6.01 -5.98
C GLN A 418 -30.48 -4.69 -6.33
N ILE A 419 -31.20 -3.60 -6.63
CA ILE A 419 -30.62 -2.25 -6.75
C ILE A 419 -29.97 -1.79 -5.42
N ARG A 420 -30.38 -2.37 -4.28
CA ARG A 420 -29.79 -2.13 -2.97
C ARG A 420 -28.53 -2.95 -2.69
N GLY A 421 -28.27 -4.02 -3.44
CA GLY A 421 -27.13 -4.92 -3.29
C GLY A 421 -26.22 -4.92 -4.52
N GLY A 422 -25.54 -3.80 -4.76
CA GLY A 422 -24.63 -3.62 -5.91
C GLY A 422 -23.60 -4.74 -6.12
N PRO A 423 -22.80 -4.69 -7.21
CA PRO A 423 -21.99 -5.81 -7.68
C PRO A 423 -21.15 -6.45 -6.56
N LEU A 424 -21.04 -7.78 -6.55
CA LEU A 424 -20.23 -8.48 -5.56
C LEU A 424 -18.75 -8.26 -5.91
N TRP A 425 -18.08 -7.40 -5.17
CA TRP A 425 -16.65 -7.13 -5.33
C TRP A 425 -15.83 -8.26 -4.71
N ILE A 426 -15.37 -9.21 -5.54
CA ILE A 426 -14.55 -10.32 -5.09
C ILE A 426 -13.09 -9.89 -5.10
N ARG A 427 -12.52 -9.73 -3.91
CA ARG A 427 -11.11 -9.34 -3.76
C ARG A 427 -10.16 -10.45 -4.23
N VAL A 428 -9.07 -10.02 -4.84
CA VAL A 428 -7.97 -10.89 -5.29
C VAL A 428 -6.82 -10.75 -4.28
N PRO A 429 -6.56 -11.77 -3.44
CA PRO A 429 -5.42 -11.74 -2.53
C PRO A 429 -4.12 -11.48 -3.28
N GLN A 430 -3.26 -10.59 -2.74
CA GLN A 430 -1.93 -10.40 -3.32
C GLN A 430 -1.09 -11.66 -3.21
N LYS A 431 -0.12 -11.82 -4.10
CA LYS A 431 0.77 -12.98 -4.10
C LYS A 431 1.56 -13.10 -2.78
N ILE A 432 1.85 -14.34 -2.42
CA ILE A 432 2.94 -14.71 -1.50
C ILE A 432 4.00 -15.30 -2.42
N GLN A 433 5.20 -14.74 -2.42
CA GLN A 433 6.27 -15.17 -3.30
C GLN A 433 7.29 -15.99 -2.51
N TRP A 434 7.50 -17.24 -2.89
CA TRP A 434 8.58 -18.04 -2.33
C TRP A 434 9.91 -17.57 -2.92
N LEU A 435 10.95 -17.44 -2.08
CA LEU A 435 12.29 -17.02 -2.49
C LEU A 435 13.34 -18.14 -2.36
N GLY A 436 12.92 -19.37 -2.05
CA GLY A 436 13.81 -20.49 -1.75
C GLY A 436 13.86 -20.81 -0.25
N GLY A 437 14.03 -22.09 0.08
CA GLY A 437 14.12 -22.60 1.45
C GLY A 437 12.99 -22.08 2.35
N PRO A 438 13.30 -21.57 3.57
CA PRO A 438 12.33 -21.10 4.56
C PRO A 438 11.83 -19.66 4.36
N TYR A 439 12.11 -19.04 3.21
CA TYR A 439 11.85 -17.62 2.98
C TYR A 439 10.69 -17.35 2.03
N ALA A 440 9.76 -16.51 2.47
CA ALA A 440 8.68 -16.00 1.64
C ALA A 440 8.59 -14.48 1.73
N LEU A 441 8.29 -13.85 0.61
CA LEU A 441 8.12 -12.42 0.49
C LEU A 441 6.65 -12.07 0.35
N VAL A 442 6.23 -11.03 1.06
CA VAL A 442 4.88 -10.48 1.00
C VAL A 442 4.90 -8.97 1.00
N ALA A 443 3.91 -8.35 0.36
CA ALA A 443 3.62 -6.94 0.58
C ALA A 443 2.86 -6.75 1.90
N ARG A 444 2.95 -5.56 2.48
CA ARG A 444 2.11 -5.07 3.58
C ARG A 444 1.68 -3.65 3.26
N ASN A 445 0.47 -3.51 2.73
CA ASN A 445 -0.08 -2.21 2.37
C ASN A 445 -0.70 -1.50 3.58
N LYS A 446 -0.32 -0.24 3.80
CA LYS A 446 -0.76 0.58 4.92
C LYS A 446 -1.87 1.54 4.51
N ARG A 447 -2.94 1.55 5.31
CA ARG A 447 -4.05 2.51 5.18
C ARG A 447 -3.65 3.82 5.85
N GLY A 448 -4.06 4.94 5.26
CA GLY A 448 -3.85 6.26 5.86
C GLY A 448 -4.75 6.52 7.08
N PRO A 449 -4.39 7.49 7.94
CA PRO A 449 -5.15 7.82 9.18
C PRO A 449 -6.56 8.41 8.96
N LEU A 450 -6.98 8.67 7.72
CA LEU A 450 -8.30 9.22 7.35
C LEU A 450 -9.32 8.16 6.89
N ASP A 451 -8.99 6.87 7.02
CA ASP A 451 -9.81 5.72 6.58
C ASP A 451 -11.10 5.50 7.42
N ILE A 452 -11.51 6.51 8.21
CA ILE A 452 -12.73 6.57 9.02
C ILE A 452 -13.93 7.09 8.21
N PHE A 453 -13.69 7.75 7.06
CA PHE A 453 -14.73 8.17 6.14
C PHE A 453 -14.91 7.11 5.04
N LYS A 454 -16.03 6.36 5.14
CA LYS A 454 -16.40 5.20 4.30
C LYS A 454 -16.44 5.42 2.77
N LYS A 455 -16.11 6.62 2.27
CA LYS A 455 -16.08 6.95 0.82
C LYS A 455 -14.68 6.97 0.19
N HIS A 456 -13.60 6.95 0.98
CA HIS A 456 -12.24 7.17 0.46
C HIS A 456 -11.18 6.24 1.08
N SER A 457 -11.36 4.92 0.95
CA SER A 457 -10.36 3.94 1.40
C SER A 457 -9.34 3.64 0.29
N GLY A 458 -8.09 4.01 0.50
CA GLY A 458 -6.96 3.66 -0.36
C GLY A 458 -5.70 3.41 0.46
N PHE A 459 -4.80 2.56 -0.04
CA PHE A 459 -3.48 2.38 0.57
C PHE A 459 -2.57 3.53 0.13
N LYS A 460 -1.83 4.11 1.07
CA LYS A 460 -0.95 5.28 0.81
C LYS A 460 0.51 4.91 0.70
N SER A 461 0.87 3.81 1.35
CA SER A 461 2.24 3.33 1.42
C SER A 461 2.23 1.83 1.64
N SER A 462 3.40 1.24 1.48
CA SER A 462 3.58 -0.19 1.64
C SER A 462 4.95 -0.50 2.17
N GLU A 463 5.10 -1.70 2.69
CA GLU A 463 6.39 -2.29 3.01
C GLU A 463 6.43 -3.68 2.40
N LEU A 464 7.62 -4.14 2.06
CA LEU A 464 7.84 -5.53 1.69
C LEU A 464 8.47 -6.22 2.87
N VAL A 465 7.95 -7.40 3.17
CA VAL A 465 8.29 -8.15 4.37
C VAL A 465 8.82 -9.50 3.96
N LEU A 466 10.06 -9.78 4.35
CA LEU A 466 10.67 -11.09 4.23
C LEU A 466 10.30 -11.90 5.47
N LEU A 467 9.56 -12.97 5.24
CA LEU A 467 9.11 -13.93 6.23
C LEU A 467 10.06 -15.13 6.25
N HIS A 468 10.28 -15.66 7.45
CA HIS A 468 11.05 -16.87 7.70
C HIS A 468 10.21 -17.83 8.55
N TRP A 469 10.08 -19.08 8.12
CA TRP A 469 9.44 -20.13 8.91
C TRP A 469 10.49 -21.03 9.56
N ASP A 470 10.59 -20.98 10.89
CA ASP A 470 11.56 -21.75 11.67
C ASP A 470 11.00 -23.08 12.25
N GLY A 471 9.89 -23.57 11.69
CA GLY A 471 9.19 -24.75 12.19
C GLY A 471 8.25 -24.50 13.38
N ILE A 472 8.33 -23.33 14.02
CA ILE A 472 7.47 -22.96 15.16
C ILE A 472 6.65 -21.70 14.84
N GLY A 473 7.27 -20.70 14.24
CA GLY A 473 6.68 -19.40 13.99
C GLY A 473 7.09 -18.79 12.65
N LEU A 474 6.20 -17.96 12.12
CA LEU A 474 6.46 -17.16 10.93
C LEU A 474 6.99 -15.78 11.36
N ARG A 475 8.31 -15.61 11.28
CA ARG A 475 9.01 -14.40 11.73
C ARG A 475 9.25 -13.44 10.58
N GLU A 476 9.18 -12.14 10.86
CA GLU A 476 9.65 -11.11 9.93
C GLU A 476 11.15 -10.95 10.16
N VAL A 477 11.97 -11.38 9.20
CA VAL A 477 13.44 -11.29 9.30
C VAL A 477 13.98 -10.03 8.66
N TYR A 478 13.25 -9.48 7.69
CA TYR A 478 13.55 -8.19 7.10
C TYR A 478 12.26 -7.47 6.71
N THR A 479 12.29 -6.14 6.76
CA THR A 479 11.23 -5.27 6.27
C THR A 479 11.89 -4.10 5.57
N THR A 480 11.46 -3.79 4.36
CA THR A 480 11.98 -2.63 3.63
C THR A 480 11.63 -1.34 4.37
N PRO A 481 12.37 -0.24 4.14
CA PRO A 481 11.82 1.09 4.38
C PRO A 481 10.44 1.25 3.75
N GLU A 482 9.64 2.17 4.30
CA GLU A 482 8.30 2.43 3.81
C GLU A 482 8.35 2.96 2.36
N LEU A 483 7.71 2.24 1.45
CA LEU A 483 7.56 2.59 0.06
C LEU A 483 6.38 3.59 -0.07
N PRO A 484 6.55 4.71 -0.78
CA PRO A 484 5.52 5.73 -0.93
C PRO A 484 4.49 5.35 -2.01
N ALA A 485 3.99 4.11 -2.01
CA ALA A 485 2.89 3.67 -2.87
C ALA A 485 2.20 2.43 -2.31
N TYR A 486 1.01 2.16 -2.86
CA TYR A 486 0.37 0.86 -2.78
C TYR A 486 1.17 -0.14 -3.62
N THR A 487 1.67 -1.21 -3.00
CA THR A 487 2.22 -2.34 -3.75
C THR A 487 1.04 -3.13 -4.32
N VAL A 488 0.99 -3.25 -5.65
CA VAL A 488 -0.02 -4.00 -6.41
C VAL A 488 0.31 -5.49 -6.37
N SER A 489 1.55 -5.84 -6.71
CA SER A 489 2.03 -7.22 -6.77
C SER A 489 3.49 -7.32 -6.35
N VAL A 490 3.86 -8.52 -5.88
CA VAL A 490 5.24 -8.91 -5.59
C VAL A 490 5.61 -10.10 -6.47
N MET A 491 6.83 -10.07 -6.99
CA MET A 491 7.37 -11.03 -7.94
C MET A 491 8.81 -11.38 -7.53
N ALA A 492 9.32 -12.51 -8.02
CA ALA A 492 10.73 -12.84 -7.91
C ALA A 492 11.20 -13.62 -9.13
N GLY A 493 12.43 -13.38 -9.57
CA GLY A 493 13.04 -13.94 -10.78
C GLY A 493 14.27 -13.13 -11.21
N ASP A 494 14.91 -13.53 -12.31
CA ASP A 494 16.18 -12.95 -12.80
C ASP A 494 15.91 -11.83 -13.80
N VAL A 495 15.71 -10.61 -13.30
CA VAL A 495 15.26 -9.49 -14.15
C VAL A 495 16.41 -8.83 -14.93
N ASP A 496 17.65 -9.00 -14.49
CA ASP A 496 18.83 -8.40 -15.12
C ASP A 496 19.75 -9.39 -15.86
N GLY A 497 19.41 -10.68 -15.82
CA GLY A 497 20.09 -11.75 -16.54
C GLY A 497 21.43 -12.15 -15.91
N ASP A 498 21.66 -11.82 -14.63
CA ASP A 498 22.91 -12.14 -13.92
C ASP A 498 22.93 -13.57 -13.33
N GLY A 499 21.82 -14.31 -13.48
CA GLY A 499 21.62 -15.66 -12.96
C GLY A 499 21.15 -15.69 -11.51
N ARG A 500 20.78 -14.55 -10.92
CA ARG A 500 20.29 -14.45 -9.54
C ARG A 500 18.83 -14.04 -9.53
N THR A 501 18.20 -14.27 -8.38
CA THR A 501 16.79 -13.93 -8.18
C THR A 501 16.69 -12.58 -7.49
N GLU A 502 16.10 -11.61 -8.19
CA GLU A 502 15.67 -10.36 -7.62
C GLU A 502 14.24 -10.49 -7.17
N ALA A 503 13.91 -9.81 -6.09
CA ALA A 503 12.53 -9.61 -5.74
C ALA A 503 12.09 -8.24 -6.26
N VAL A 504 10.90 -8.20 -6.84
CA VAL A 504 10.39 -7.01 -7.52
C VAL A 504 9.00 -6.71 -7.01
N ALA A 505 8.72 -5.43 -6.79
CA ALA A 505 7.40 -4.94 -6.43
C ALA A 505 6.93 -3.93 -7.47
N LEU A 506 5.69 -4.10 -7.91
CA LEU A 506 5.00 -3.10 -8.72
C LEU A 506 4.20 -2.18 -7.78
N GLY A 507 4.56 -0.90 -7.77
CA GLY A 507 3.86 0.13 -7.02
C GLY A 507 2.92 0.95 -7.91
N ALA A 508 1.79 1.37 -7.35
CA ALA A 508 0.89 2.35 -7.95
C ALA A 508 0.55 3.46 -6.94
N ASP A 509 0.54 4.72 -7.39
CA ASP A 509 0.17 5.84 -6.51
C ASP A 509 -1.34 5.85 -6.25
N GLY A 510 -1.73 5.50 -5.03
CA GLY A 510 -3.13 5.39 -4.62
C GLY A 510 -3.86 6.73 -4.49
N LEU A 511 -3.17 7.88 -4.52
CA LEU A 511 -3.80 9.20 -4.36
C LEU A 511 -4.20 9.85 -5.70
N GLU A 512 -3.40 9.65 -6.77
CA GLU A 512 -3.69 10.21 -8.10
C GLU A 512 -4.68 9.35 -8.91
N ALA A 513 -4.78 8.04 -8.62
CA ALA A 513 -5.79 7.16 -9.22
C ALA A 513 -7.24 7.66 -9.03
N LEU A 514 -7.49 8.46 -7.98
CA LEU A 514 -8.77 9.10 -7.72
C LEU A 514 -9.08 10.31 -8.62
N TRP A 515 -8.08 10.84 -9.33
CA TRP A 515 -8.16 12.05 -10.15
C TRP A 515 -7.73 11.82 -11.61
N GLY A 516 -7.66 10.56 -12.05
CA GLY A 516 -7.43 10.17 -13.45
C GLY A 516 -5.96 10.16 -13.88
N GLY A 517 -5.01 10.20 -12.94
CA GLY A 517 -3.59 9.98 -13.24
C GLY A 517 -3.09 8.79 -12.43
N VAL A 518 -2.74 7.68 -13.07
CA VAL A 518 -2.00 6.61 -12.36
C VAL A 518 -0.57 6.64 -12.83
N ARG A 519 0.33 6.85 -11.86
CA ARG A 519 1.75 6.60 -12.03
C ARG A 519 2.05 5.20 -11.51
N SER A 520 2.47 4.33 -12.41
CA SER A 520 3.00 3.02 -12.06
C SER A 520 4.51 3.10 -12.05
N TYR A 521 5.11 2.43 -11.07
CA TYR A 521 6.55 2.31 -11.01
C TYR A 521 6.99 0.95 -10.51
N LEU A 522 8.07 0.46 -11.09
CA LEU A 522 8.69 -0.81 -10.73
C LEU A 522 9.83 -0.53 -9.77
N THR A 523 9.76 -1.16 -8.60
CA THR A 523 10.85 -1.12 -7.61
C THR A 523 11.46 -2.51 -7.53
N GLY A 524 12.70 -2.63 -7.99
CA GLY A 524 13.50 -3.84 -7.79
C GLY A 524 14.25 -3.80 -6.47
N PHE A 525 14.42 -4.94 -5.82
CA PHE A 525 15.25 -5.12 -4.64
C PHE A 525 15.90 -6.50 -4.69
N ALA A 526 17.22 -6.56 -4.57
CA ALA A 526 17.89 -7.83 -4.48
C ALA A 526 17.77 -8.38 -3.05
N VAL A 527 17.14 -9.53 -2.91
CA VAL A 527 17.15 -10.29 -1.66
C VAL A 527 18.23 -11.34 -1.79
N ARG A 528 19.40 -11.11 -1.16
CA ARG A 528 20.45 -12.13 -1.07
C ARG A 528 20.10 -13.09 0.04
N TYR A 529 19.81 -14.35 -0.28
CA TYR A 529 19.61 -15.41 0.70
C TYR A 529 20.90 -16.20 0.93
#